data_AF-A0A7S5DRR5-F1
#
_entry.id   AF-A0A7S5DRR5-F1
#
_cell.length_a   1.000
_cell.length_b   1.000
_cell.length_c   1.000
_cell.angle_alpha   90.00
_cell.angle_beta   90.00
_cell.angle_gamma   90.00
#
_symmetry.space_group_name_H-M   'P 1'
#
loop_
_entity.id
_entity.type
_entity.pdbx_description
1 polymer ?
#
loop_
_entity_poly.entity_id
_entity_poly.type
_entity_poly.pdbx_seq_one_letter_code
_entity_poly.pdbx_strand_id
1 'polypeptide(L)' 'MLKLPSVRGRLQILAGRSEALDSLCEAYEDASSTLERVLRERGDDKGPLVAEYQSICGEIETDVIAYCLRHHSSMPK' A
#
# COMPACT_ATOMS: atom_id res chain seq x y z
N MET A 1 -0.11 1.38 10.37
CA MET A 1 -0.65 0.01 10.37
C MET A 1 -1.38 -0.25 9.06
N LEU A 2 -0.77 -1.04 8.17
CA LEU A 2 -1.33 -1.53 6.90
C LEU A 2 -2.84 -1.82 6.92
N LYS A 3 -3.59 -1.04 6.14
CA LYS A 3 -5.07 -1.07 6.03
C LYS A 3 -5.62 -2.13 5.06
N LEU A 4 -4.98 -3.29 4.94
CA LEU A 4 -5.47 -4.42 4.13
C LEU A 4 -5.79 -5.64 5.01
N PRO A 5 -6.90 -5.60 5.79
CA PRO A 5 -7.20 -6.60 6.83
C PRO A 5 -7.35 -8.03 6.32
N SER A 6 -7.77 -8.23 5.07
CA SER A 6 -8.00 -9.57 4.49
C SER A 6 -6.71 -10.28 4.05
N VAL A 7 -5.63 -9.53 3.82
CA VAL A 7 -4.39 -10.05 3.23
C VAL A 7 -3.20 -9.93 4.20
N ARG A 8 -3.32 -9.09 5.24
CA ARG A 8 -2.30 -8.80 6.25
C ARG A 8 -1.58 -10.03 6.77
N GLY A 9 -2.27 -11.11 7.16
CA GLY A 9 -1.61 -12.30 7.71
C GLY A 9 -0.69 -13.02 6.72
N ARG A 10 -1.07 -13.08 5.44
CA ARG A 10 -0.24 -13.71 4.39
C ARG A 10 0.86 -12.77 3.92
N LEU A 11 0.55 -11.47 3.82
CA LEU A 11 1.51 -10.42 3.50
C LEU A 11 2.60 -10.29 4.58
N GLN A 12 2.28 -10.43 5.87
CA GLN A 12 3.28 -10.32 6.94
C GLN A 12 4.31 -11.47 6.91
N ILE A 13 3.88 -12.68 6.54
CA ILE A 13 4.77 -13.83 6.34
C ILE A 13 5.68 -13.62 5.11
N LEU A 14 5.17 -12.93 4.09
CA LEU A 14 5.85 -12.66 2.82
C LEU A 14 6.81 -11.45 2.90
N ALA A 15 6.38 -10.37 3.53
CA ALA A 15 7.16 -9.15 3.75
C ALA A 15 8.38 -9.42 4.64
N GLY A 16 8.21 -10.21 5.71
CA GLY A 16 9.34 -10.70 6.52
C GLY A 16 10.36 -11.58 5.78
N ARG A 17 10.09 -11.93 4.50
CA ARG A 17 10.98 -12.70 3.62
C ARG A 17 11.48 -11.91 2.42
N SER A 18 11.00 -10.67 2.21
CA SER A 18 11.33 -9.85 1.05
C SER A 18 11.35 -8.38 1.41
N GLU A 19 12.55 -7.82 1.46
CA GLU A 19 12.80 -6.38 1.65
C GLU A 19 12.04 -5.53 0.63
N ALA A 20 11.97 -5.98 -0.64
CA ALA A 20 11.24 -5.25 -1.68
C ALA A 20 9.73 -5.18 -1.41
N LEU A 21 9.13 -6.26 -0.90
CA LEU A 21 7.71 -6.25 -0.56
C LEU A 21 7.44 -5.45 0.72
N ASP A 22 8.36 -5.49 1.67
CA ASP A 22 8.30 -4.70 2.90
C ASP A 22 8.34 -3.19 2.58
N SER A 23 9.29 -2.75 1.74
CA SER A 23 9.37 -1.36 1.30
C SER A 23 8.12 -0.88 0.56
N LEU A 24 7.50 -1.75 -0.28
CA LEU A 24 6.23 -1.40 -0.94
C LEU A 24 5.08 -1.24 0.09
N CYS A 25 5.06 -2.08 1.12
CA CYS A 25 4.07 -1.99 2.19
C CYS A 25 4.25 -0.72 3.03
N GLU A 26 5.49 -0.37 3.38
CA GLU A 26 5.82 0.87 4.09
C GLU A 26 5.41 2.10 3.27
N ALA A 27 5.75 2.13 1.97
CA ALA A 27 5.37 3.23 1.08
C ALA A 27 3.84 3.40 0.98
N TYR A 28 3.09 2.29 0.92
CA TYR A 28 1.63 2.32 0.93
C TYR A 28 1.08 2.87 2.25
N GLU A 29 1.65 2.46 3.39
CA GLU A 29 1.26 2.95 4.71
C GLU A 29 1.49 4.46 4.84
N ASP A 30 2.62 4.97 4.37
CA ASP A 30 2.94 6.39 4.40
C ASP A 30 2.01 7.22 3.51
N ALA A 31 1.76 6.75 2.27
CA ALA A 31 0.86 7.41 1.33
C ALA A 31 -0.58 7.45 1.85
N SER A 32 -1.09 6.32 2.35
CA SER A 32 -2.46 6.23 2.88
C SER A 32 -2.64 7.04 4.16
N SER A 33 -1.63 7.07 5.04
CA SER A 33 -1.64 7.91 6.25
C SER A 33 -1.66 9.40 5.90
N THR A 34 -0.93 9.80 4.86
CA THR A 34 -0.93 11.19 4.39
C THR A 34 -2.27 11.56 3.76
N LEU A 35 -2.83 10.70 2.92
CA LEU A 35 -4.16 10.88 2.33
C LEU A 35 -5.23 11.11 3.42
N GLU A 36 -5.20 10.29 4.48
CA GLU A 36 -6.13 10.45 5.60
C GLU A 36 -5.98 11.77 6.33
N ARG A 37 -4.76 12.28 6.48
CA ARG A 37 -4.52 13.58 7.08
C ARG A 37 -5.07 14.70 6.20
N VAL A 38 -4.81 14.65 4.89
CA VAL A 38 -5.34 15.63 3.91
C VAL A 38 -6.86 15.67 3.94
N LEU A 39 -7.51 14.49 3.97
CA LEU A 39 -8.97 14.37 4.06
C LEU A 39 -9.57 14.92 5.36
N ARG A 40 -8.82 14.89 6.46
CA ARG A 40 -9.28 15.37 7.79
C ARG A 40 -9.05 16.86 8.01
N GLU A 41 -8.03 17.43 7.40
CA GLU A 41 -7.75 18.86 7.50
C GLU A 41 -8.93 19.65 6.89
N ARG A 42 -9.21 20.87 7.36
CA ARG A 42 -10.25 21.76 6.77
C ARG A 42 -9.63 22.68 5.71
N GLY A 43 -10.35 23.02 4.63
CA GLY A 43 -9.91 23.92 3.56
C GLY A 43 -10.47 23.53 2.18
N ASP A 44 -10.72 24.51 1.32
CA ASP A 44 -11.51 24.34 0.08
C ASP A 44 -10.72 23.77 -1.12
N ASP A 45 -9.39 23.80 -1.10
CA ASP A 45 -8.55 23.48 -2.27
C ASP A 45 -7.75 22.17 -2.11
N LYS A 46 -8.45 21.08 -1.78
CA LYS A 46 -7.82 19.76 -1.52
C LYS A 46 -8.07 18.73 -2.60
N GLY A 47 -9.01 19.00 -3.49
CA GLY A 47 -9.39 18.08 -4.57
C GLY A 47 -8.17 17.55 -5.34
N PRO A 48 -7.25 18.43 -5.81
CA PRO A 48 -6.05 17.99 -6.52
C PRO A 48 -5.13 17.10 -5.67
N LEU A 49 -4.85 17.51 -4.42
CA LEU A 49 -3.95 16.78 -3.53
C LEU A 49 -4.53 15.41 -3.12
N VAL A 50 -5.83 15.34 -2.86
CA VAL A 50 -6.53 14.09 -2.58
C VAL A 50 -6.45 13.15 -3.78
N ALA A 51 -6.69 13.65 -4.99
CA ALA A 51 -6.62 12.84 -6.21
C ALA A 51 -5.20 12.32 -6.47
N GLU A 52 -4.18 13.14 -6.22
CA GLU A 52 -2.78 12.75 -6.34
C GLU A 52 -2.43 11.60 -5.38
N TYR A 53 -2.74 11.75 -4.09
CA TYR A 53 -2.46 10.69 -3.12
C TYR A 53 -3.30 9.42 -3.34
N GLN A 54 -4.51 9.54 -3.90
CA GLN A 54 -5.29 8.38 -4.34
C GLN A 54 -4.62 7.64 -5.50
N SER A 55 -4.07 8.35 -6.49
CA SER A 55 -3.31 7.74 -7.59
C SER A 55 -2.08 7.01 -7.05
N ILE A 56 -1.30 7.66 -6.18
CA ILE A 56 -0.11 7.07 -5.56
C ILE A 56 -0.46 5.79 -4.80
N CYS A 57 -1.53 5.80 -3.99
CA CYS A 57 -1.97 4.60 -3.28
C CYS A 57 -2.32 3.45 -4.25
N GLY A 58 -3.01 3.75 -5.36
CA GLY A 58 -3.39 2.76 -6.36
C GLY A 58 -2.21 2.21 -7.16
N GLU A 59 -1.22 3.04 -7.46
CA GLU A 59 0.03 2.64 -8.12
C GLU A 59 0.83 1.67 -7.23
N ILE A 60 1.00 2.01 -5.95
CA ILE A 60 1.71 1.13 -5.00
C ILE A 60 0.95 -0.19 -4.80
N GLU A 61 -0.39 -0.16 -4.69
CA GLU A 61 -1.19 -1.37 -4.58
C GLU A 61 -1.04 -2.27 -5.82
N THR A 62 -0.99 -1.67 -7.00
CA THR A 62 -0.73 -2.39 -8.27
C THR A 62 0.62 -3.09 -8.25
N ASP A 63 1.66 -2.40 -7.76
CA ASP A 63 3.01 -2.97 -7.65
C ASP A 63 3.09 -4.12 -6.64
N VAL A 64 2.41 -4.00 -5.50
CA VAL A 64 2.29 -5.07 -4.50
C VAL A 64 1.62 -6.31 -5.10
N ILE A 65 0.50 -6.12 -5.82
CA ILE A 65 -0.20 -7.22 -6.50
C ILE A 65 0.70 -7.88 -7.54
N ALA A 66 1.35 -7.07 -8.38
CA ALA A 66 2.24 -7.58 -9.42
C ALA A 66 3.43 -8.34 -8.83
N TYR A 67 4.00 -7.85 -7.72
CA TYR A 67 5.03 -8.54 -6.96
C TYR A 67 4.52 -9.90 -6.46
N CYS A 68 3.37 -9.92 -5.79
CA CYS A 68 2.80 -11.15 -5.25
C CYS A 68 2.51 -12.19 -6.35
N LEU A 69 1.98 -11.77 -7.51
CA LEU A 69 1.71 -12.65 -8.64
C LEU A 69 3.00 -13.24 -9.24
N ARG A 70 4.06 -12.44 -9.36
CA ARG A 70 5.37 -12.91 -9.86
C ARG A 70 6.04 -13.91 -8.92
N HIS A 71 5.85 -13.73 -7.61
CA HIS A 71 6.51 -14.55 -6.59
C HIS A 71 5.63 -15.66 -6.00
N HIS A 72 4.37 -15.78 -6.43
CA HIS A 72 3.42 -16.82 -6.01
C HIS A 72 3.86 -18.26 -6.38
N SER A 73 4.67 -18.43 -7.42
CA SER A 73 5.22 -19.73 -7.85
C SER A 73 6.28 -20.30 -6.91
N SER A 74 6.77 -19.53 -5.94
CA SER A 74 7.74 -19.98 -4.92
C SER A 74 7.11 -20.36 -3.57
N MET A 75 5.77 -20.35 -3.46
CA MET A 75 5.07 -20.74 -2.24
C MET A 75 4.68 -22.22 -2.26
N PRO A 76 5.11 -23.05 -1.28
CA PRO A 76 4.58 -24.40 -1.13
C PRO A 76 3.08 -24.33 -0.78
N LYS A 77 2.29 -25.22 -1.40
CA LYS A 77 0.85 -25.37 -1.18
C LYS A 77 0.52 -25.73 0.27
#